data_AF-A0A6M8Z650-F1
#
_entry.id   AF-A0A6M8Z650-F1
#
_cell.length_a   1.000
_cell.length_b   1.000
_cell.length_c   1.000
_cell.angle_alpha   90.00
_cell.angle_beta   90.00
_cell.angle_gamma   90.00
#
_symmetry.space_group_name_H-M   'P 1'
#
loop_
_entity.id
_entity.type
_entity.pdbx_description
1 polymer ?
#
loop_
_entity_poly.entity_id
_entity_poly.type
_entity_poly.pdbx_seq_one_letter_code
_entity_poly.pdbx_strand_id
1 'polypeptide(L)'
;MPIGVPKVPFRSPGEGDTSWVDIYNRLYRERLFFLGQEVDTEISNQLISLMIYLSIEKDTKDLYLFINSPGGWVISGMAIYDTMQFVRPDVQTICMGLAASIASFILVGGAITKRIAFPHARVMIHQPASSFYEAQTGEFILEAEELLKLRETITRVYVQRTGKPIWVVSEDMERDVFMSATEAQAHGIVDLVAVQ
;
A
#
# COMPACT_ATOMS: atom_id res chain seq x y z
N MET A 1 -4.69 30.43 5.62
CA MET A 1 -4.74 29.54 6.80
C MET A 1 -4.90 28.12 6.28
N PRO A 2 -4.12 27.14 6.74
CA PRO A 2 -4.46 25.74 6.46
C PRO A 2 -5.86 25.48 7.01
N ILE A 3 -6.68 24.74 6.26
CA ILE A 3 -8.11 24.52 6.53
C ILE A 3 -8.34 23.67 7.81
N GLY A 4 -7.26 23.23 8.48
CA GLY A 4 -7.33 22.31 9.60
C GLY A 4 -7.88 20.94 9.17
N VAL A 5 -7.88 19.98 10.08
CA VAL A 5 -8.59 18.71 9.84
C VAL A 5 -10.06 18.94 10.19
N PRO A 6 -11.01 18.71 9.25
CA PRO A 6 -12.43 18.85 9.55
C PRO A 6 -12.87 17.92 10.68
N LYS A 7 -13.76 18.40 11.54
CA LYS A 7 -14.37 17.62 12.61
C LYS A 7 -15.81 17.26 12.28
N VAL A 8 -16.23 16.08 12.70
CA VAL A 8 -17.59 15.56 12.53
C VAL A 8 -18.18 15.08 13.85
N PRO A 9 -19.52 15.15 14.02
CA PRO A 9 -20.16 14.65 15.22
C PRO A 9 -20.03 13.12 15.31
N PHE A 10 -19.67 12.63 16.49
CA PHE A 10 -19.60 11.21 16.82
C PHE A 10 -20.24 10.96 18.17
N ARG A 11 -21.10 9.93 18.22
CA ARG A 11 -21.75 9.49 19.45
C ARG A 11 -21.19 8.13 19.84
N SER A 12 -20.44 8.10 20.94
CA SER A 12 -19.91 6.84 21.46
C SER A 12 -21.06 5.94 21.92
N PRO A 13 -21.00 4.61 21.69
CA PRO A 13 -21.98 3.69 22.24
C PRO A 13 -22.00 3.79 23.77
N GLY A 14 -23.18 4.06 24.36
CA GLY A 14 -23.35 4.19 25.80
C GLY A 14 -23.15 5.60 26.38
N GLU A 15 -22.70 6.58 25.59
CA GLU A 15 -22.61 7.98 26.02
C GLU A 15 -23.84 8.80 25.57
N GLY A 16 -24.29 9.69 26.47
CA GLY A 16 -25.39 10.61 26.20
C GLY A 16 -25.00 11.75 25.26
N ASP A 17 -23.74 12.21 25.35
CA ASP A 17 -23.25 13.40 24.67
C ASP A 17 -22.56 13.08 23.33
N THR A 18 -22.61 14.05 22.42
CA THR A 18 -21.93 13.99 21.13
C THR A 18 -20.55 14.60 21.25
N SER A 19 -19.51 13.85 20.89
CA SER A 19 -18.14 14.36 20.77
C SER A 19 -17.85 14.79 19.33
N TRP A 20 -16.94 15.74 19.15
CA TRP A 20 -16.47 16.16 17.83
C TRP A 20 -15.08 15.59 17.59
N VAL A 21 -14.99 14.68 16.62
CA VAL A 21 -13.75 13.96 16.30
C VAL A 21 -13.26 14.33 14.91
N ASP A 22 -11.96 14.19 14.69
CA ASP A 22 -11.36 14.40 13.37
C ASP A 22 -11.93 13.41 12.35
N ILE A 23 -12.13 13.87 11.11
CA ILE A 23 -12.74 13.07 10.05
C ILE A 23 -12.01 11.74 9.81
N TYR A 24 -10.68 11.72 9.87
CA TYR A 24 -9.89 10.50 9.73
C TYR A 24 -10.18 9.50 10.85
N ASN A 25 -10.27 9.95 12.10
CA ASN A 25 -10.62 9.07 13.22
C ASN A 25 -12.02 8.47 13.05
N ARG A 26 -12.97 9.24 12.50
CA ARG A 26 -14.31 8.72 12.17
C ARG A 26 -14.26 7.66 11.07
N LEU A 27 -13.45 7.87 10.03
CA LEU A 27 -13.28 6.95 8.90
C LEU A 27 -12.51 5.67 9.28
N TYR A 28 -11.49 5.76 10.13
CA TYR A 28 -10.75 4.59 10.63
C TYR A 28 -11.65 3.64 11.40
N ARG A 29 -12.61 4.15 12.18
CA ARG A 29 -13.64 3.32 12.84
C ARG A 29 -14.56 2.60 11.85
N GLU A 30 -14.71 3.14 10.64
CA GLU A 30 -15.42 2.47 9.54
C GLU A 30 -14.52 1.55 8.71
N ARG A 31 -13.24 1.37 9.11
CA ARG A 31 -12.22 0.55 8.44
C ARG A 31 -11.73 1.11 7.12
N LEU A 32 -11.81 2.42 6.96
CA LEU A 32 -11.35 3.16 5.78
C LEU A 32 -10.00 3.81 6.10
N PHE A 33 -8.92 3.29 5.54
CA PHE A 33 -7.54 3.76 5.74
C PHE A 33 -7.03 4.54 4.54
N PHE A 34 -6.09 5.45 4.77
CA PHE A 34 -5.56 6.32 3.72
C PHE A 34 -4.03 6.32 3.74
N LEU A 35 -3.43 5.90 2.64
CA LEU A 35 -2.03 6.10 2.32
C LEU A 35 -1.92 7.19 1.26
N GLY A 36 -1.97 8.45 1.72
CA GLY A 36 -1.99 9.65 0.87
C GLY A 36 -0.66 10.40 0.75
N GLN A 37 0.44 9.79 1.21
CA GLN A 37 1.76 10.41 1.33
C GLN A 37 2.88 9.39 1.05
N GLU A 38 4.13 9.84 1.10
CA GLU A 38 5.29 8.95 1.06
C GLU A 38 5.24 7.90 2.18
N VAL A 39 5.65 6.69 1.88
CA VAL A 39 5.70 5.59 2.84
C VAL A 39 6.94 5.75 3.71
N ASP A 40 6.74 6.13 4.97
CA ASP A 40 7.77 6.14 6.01
C ASP A 40 7.42 5.19 7.17
N THR A 41 8.30 5.15 8.16
CA THR A 41 8.11 4.32 9.36
C THR A 41 6.91 4.75 10.20
N GLU A 42 6.58 6.04 10.22
CA GLU A 42 5.47 6.55 11.04
C GLU A 42 4.12 6.12 10.45
N ILE A 43 3.88 6.41 9.16
CA ILE A 43 2.63 6.03 8.50
C ILE A 43 2.48 4.52 8.40
N SER A 44 3.59 3.80 8.19
CA SER A 44 3.59 2.33 8.21
C SER A 44 3.14 1.80 9.56
N ASN A 45 3.73 2.27 10.66
CA ASN A 45 3.33 1.84 12.01
C ASN A 45 1.86 2.18 12.31
N GLN A 46 1.36 3.35 11.89
CA GLN A 46 -0.03 3.73 12.07
C GLN A 46 -0.98 2.76 11.33
N LEU A 47 -0.73 2.48 10.05
CA LEU A 47 -1.53 1.57 9.24
C LEU A 47 -1.51 0.14 9.80
N ILE A 48 -0.32 -0.36 10.16
CA ILE A 48 -0.14 -1.69 10.77
C ILE A 48 -0.94 -1.79 12.08
N SER A 49 -0.80 -0.80 12.96
CA SER A 49 -1.50 -0.79 14.26
C SER A 49 -3.02 -0.78 14.08
N LEU A 50 -3.52 0.02 13.14
CA LEU A 50 -4.95 0.10 12.84
C LEU A 50 -5.50 -1.22 12.27
N MET A 51 -4.77 -1.85 11.34
CA MET A 51 -5.16 -3.15 10.77
C MET A 51 -5.24 -4.24 11.84
N ILE A 52 -4.23 -4.33 12.71
CA ILE A 52 -4.20 -5.28 13.82
C ILE A 52 -5.35 -5.03 14.79
N TYR A 53 -5.53 -3.78 15.23
CA TYR A 53 -6.59 -3.41 16.17
C TYR A 53 -7.99 -3.75 15.64
N LEU A 54 -8.29 -3.38 14.40
CA LEU A 54 -9.59 -3.65 13.78
C LEU A 54 -9.79 -5.14 13.48
N SER A 55 -8.71 -5.89 13.20
CA SER A 55 -8.78 -7.35 13.10
C SER A 55 -9.17 -8.00 14.43
N ILE A 56 -8.75 -7.44 15.57
CA ILE A 56 -9.14 -7.93 16.91
C ILE A 56 -10.59 -7.58 17.22
N GLU A 57 -11.02 -6.36 16.87
CA GLU A 57 -12.38 -5.89 17.15
C GLU A 57 -13.46 -6.70 16.39
N LYS A 58 -13.21 -6.96 15.10
CA LYS A 58 -14.10 -7.78 14.27
C LYS A 58 -13.32 -8.34 13.08
N ASP A 59 -13.06 -9.64 13.08
CA ASP A 59 -12.24 -10.31 12.06
C ASP A 59 -12.99 -10.65 10.76
N THR A 60 -14.31 -10.46 10.73
CA THR A 60 -15.19 -10.80 9.58
C THR A 60 -15.51 -9.64 8.63
N LYS A 61 -15.12 -8.41 8.98
CA LYS A 61 -15.44 -7.21 8.18
C LYS A 61 -14.20 -6.72 7.44
N ASP A 62 -14.28 -6.59 6.14
CA ASP A 62 -13.17 -6.12 5.30
C ASP A 62 -12.59 -4.76 5.75
N LEU A 63 -11.31 -4.60 5.41
CA LEU A 63 -10.53 -3.39 5.56
C LEU A 63 -10.36 -2.72 4.19
N TYR A 64 -10.41 -1.39 4.11
CA TYR A 64 -10.31 -0.66 2.86
C TYR A 64 -9.14 0.31 2.92
N LEU A 65 -8.10 0.06 2.10
CA LEU A 65 -6.91 0.89 2.02
C LEU A 65 -6.92 1.71 0.73
N PHE A 66 -7.14 3.01 0.87
CA PHE A 66 -7.08 3.97 -0.22
C PHE A 66 -5.64 4.45 -0.40
N ILE A 67 -5.12 4.36 -1.62
CA ILE A 67 -3.71 4.60 -1.96
C ILE A 67 -3.61 5.75 -2.95
N ASN A 68 -2.84 6.77 -2.55
CA ASN A 68 -2.35 7.85 -3.37
C ASN A 68 -0.94 8.22 -2.90
N SER A 69 0.06 7.44 -3.30
CA SER A 69 1.41 7.53 -2.78
C SER A 69 2.47 7.32 -3.88
N PRO A 70 3.56 8.11 -3.85
CA PRO A 70 4.70 7.93 -4.75
C PRO A 70 5.58 6.72 -4.39
N GLY A 71 5.31 6.04 -3.27
CA GLY A 71 6.20 5.03 -2.70
C GLY A 71 6.96 5.58 -1.50
N GLY A 72 8.17 5.07 -1.23
CA GLY A 72 8.97 5.44 -0.07
C GLY A 72 9.84 4.27 0.43
N TRP A 73 10.01 4.17 1.74
CA TRP A 73 10.85 3.17 2.40
C TRP A 73 10.37 1.74 2.16
N VAL A 74 11.22 0.93 1.50
CA VAL A 74 10.91 -0.44 1.09
C VAL A 74 10.50 -1.32 2.28
N ILE A 75 11.30 -1.33 3.35
CA ILE A 75 11.03 -2.14 4.54
C ILE A 75 9.71 -1.74 5.21
N SER A 76 9.44 -0.44 5.31
CA SER A 76 8.19 0.08 5.88
C SER A 76 6.97 -0.36 5.06
N GLY A 77 7.08 -0.38 3.72
CA GLY A 77 6.00 -0.88 2.86
C GLY A 77 5.87 -2.40 2.85
N MET A 78 6.97 -3.15 2.97
CA MET A 78 6.91 -4.61 3.16
C MET A 78 6.21 -4.98 4.48
N ALA A 79 6.46 -4.24 5.56
CA ALA A 79 5.77 -4.45 6.83
C ALA A 79 4.25 -4.22 6.73
N ILE A 80 3.82 -3.22 5.95
CA ILE A 80 2.40 -3.02 5.63
C ILE A 80 1.87 -4.24 4.87
N TYR A 81 2.56 -4.65 3.80
CA TYR A 81 2.16 -5.80 2.97
C TYR A 81 2.01 -7.09 3.80
N ASP A 82 3.00 -7.42 4.63
CA ASP A 82 2.98 -8.63 5.46
C ASP A 82 1.85 -8.57 6.49
N THR A 83 1.59 -7.40 7.06
CA THR A 83 0.44 -7.21 7.96
C THR A 83 -0.88 -7.43 7.22
N MET A 84 -1.01 -6.96 5.98
CA MET A 84 -2.20 -7.21 5.15
C MET A 84 -2.40 -8.71 4.89
N GLN A 85 -1.33 -9.50 4.78
CA GLN A 85 -1.43 -10.96 4.61
C GLN A 85 -1.68 -11.69 5.95
N PHE A 86 -1.28 -11.09 7.07
CA PHE A 86 -1.39 -11.68 8.40
C PHE A 86 -2.78 -11.52 9.01
N VAL A 87 -3.41 -10.35 8.85
CA VAL A 87 -4.73 -10.08 9.43
C VAL A 87 -5.80 -10.95 8.78
N ARG A 88 -6.82 -11.33 9.57
CA ARG A 88 -7.91 -12.20 9.09
C ARG A 88 -8.87 -11.50 8.12
N PRO A 89 -9.28 -10.24 8.33
CA PRO A 89 -10.10 -9.55 7.35
C PRO A 89 -9.38 -9.37 6.02
N ASP A 90 -10.13 -9.48 4.92
CA ASP A 90 -9.60 -9.11 3.62
C ASP A 90 -9.26 -7.61 3.60
N VAL A 91 -8.06 -7.28 3.11
CA VAL A 91 -7.67 -5.90 2.84
C VAL A 91 -7.94 -5.59 1.37
N GLN A 92 -8.95 -4.76 1.12
CA GLN A 92 -9.24 -4.19 -0.19
C GLN A 92 -8.32 -3.00 -0.44
N THR A 93 -7.73 -2.93 -1.62
CA THR A 93 -6.83 -1.82 -2.00
C THR A 93 -7.47 -1.00 -3.12
N ILE A 94 -7.43 0.32 -2.99
CA ILE A 94 -8.08 1.25 -3.93
C ILE A 94 -7.07 2.33 -4.33
N CYS A 95 -6.60 2.30 -5.57
CA CYS A 95 -5.73 3.35 -6.12
C CYS A 95 -6.59 4.54 -6.59
N MET A 96 -6.45 5.69 -5.93
CA MET A 96 -7.24 6.89 -6.23
C MET A 96 -6.53 7.85 -7.20
N GLY A 97 -5.20 7.83 -7.22
CA GLY A 97 -4.39 8.78 -7.97
C GLY A 97 -3.09 8.14 -8.45
N LEU A 98 -2.13 7.98 -7.54
CA LEU A 98 -0.86 7.31 -7.82
C LEU A 98 -0.63 6.13 -6.87
N ALA A 99 -0.21 5.00 -7.39
CA ALA A 99 0.43 3.94 -6.62
C ALA A 99 1.75 3.61 -7.31
N ALA A 100 2.83 4.20 -6.84
CA ALA A 100 4.15 4.07 -7.45
C ALA A 100 5.13 3.34 -6.51
N SER A 101 6.09 2.61 -7.08
CA SER A 101 7.13 1.91 -6.31
C SER A 101 6.52 1.03 -5.21
N ILE A 102 6.97 1.13 -3.96
CA ILE A 102 6.44 0.34 -2.84
C ILE A 102 4.93 0.57 -2.59
N ALA A 103 4.33 1.68 -3.03
CA ALA A 103 2.88 1.85 -2.95
C ALA A 103 2.14 0.97 -3.96
N SER A 104 2.71 0.71 -5.13
CA SER A 104 2.17 -0.27 -6.09
C SER A 104 2.32 -1.71 -5.56
N PHE A 105 3.35 -1.97 -4.77
CA PHE A 105 3.55 -3.24 -4.07
C PHE A 105 2.49 -3.48 -3.00
N ILE A 106 2.17 -2.44 -2.22
CA ILE A 106 1.04 -2.48 -1.27
C ILE A 106 -0.28 -2.66 -2.02
N LEU A 107 -0.49 -1.95 -3.14
CA LEU A 107 -1.70 -2.08 -3.97
C LEU A 107 -1.91 -3.53 -4.44
N VAL A 108 -0.88 -4.18 -4.99
CA VAL A 108 -0.98 -5.57 -5.48
C VAL A 108 -1.18 -6.60 -4.36
N GLY A 109 -0.81 -6.22 -3.12
CA GLY A 109 -0.99 -7.00 -1.90
C GLY A 109 -2.42 -7.05 -1.36
N GLY A 110 -3.34 -6.24 -1.89
CA GLY A 110 -4.77 -6.33 -1.55
C GLY A 110 -5.37 -7.67 -1.97
N ALA A 111 -6.41 -8.14 -1.26
CA ALA A 111 -7.05 -9.42 -1.50
C ALA A 111 -7.42 -9.60 -2.99
N ILE A 112 -7.10 -10.77 -3.55
CA ILE A 112 -7.38 -11.09 -4.96
C ILE A 112 -8.88 -10.90 -5.23
N THR A 113 -9.23 -10.32 -6.38
CA THR A 113 -10.57 -9.85 -6.79
C THR A 113 -11.06 -8.55 -6.14
N LYS A 114 -10.33 -8.01 -5.15
CA LYS A 114 -10.70 -6.80 -4.39
C LYS A 114 -9.67 -5.66 -4.52
N ARG A 115 -8.82 -5.69 -5.56
CA ARG A 115 -7.87 -4.61 -5.89
C ARG A 115 -8.48 -3.72 -6.96
N ILE A 116 -8.63 -2.43 -6.66
CA ILE A 116 -9.37 -1.48 -7.49
C ILE A 116 -8.46 -0.30 -7.88
N ALA A 117 -8.59 0.19 -9.11
CA ALA A 117 -8.03 1.48 -9.53
C ALA A 117 -9.13 2.40 -10.04
N PHE A 118 -9.05 3.69 -9.74
CA PHE A 118 -9.90 4.69 -10.38
C PHE A 118 -9.51 4.90 -11.86
N PRO A 119 -10.42 5.35 -12.74
CA PRO A 119 -10.18 5.44 -14.18
C PRO A 119 -8.92 6.21 -14.61
N HIS A 120 -8.55 7.24 -13.85
CA HIS A 120 -7.39 8.08 -14.13
C HIS A 120 -6.19 7.80 -13.21
N ALA A 121 -6.29 6.75 -12.39
CA ALA A 121 -5.19 6.34 -11.53
C ALA A 121 -4.00 5.86 -12.37
N ARG A 122 -2.81 6.05 -11.82
CA ARG A 122 -1.53 5.61 -12.40
C ARG A 122 -0.86 4.65 -11.43
N VAL A 123 -0.37 3.55 -11.98
CA VAL A 123 0.43 2.58 -11.26
C VAL A 123 1.84 2.61 -11.84
N MET A 124 2.87 2.61 -10.99
CA MET A 124 4.26 2.56 -11.45
C MET A 124 5.02 1.48 -10.70
N ILE A 125 5.66 0.59 -11.44
CA ILE A 125 6.57 -0.42 -10.89
C ILE A 125 8.00 -0.16 -11.36
N HIS A 126 8.96 -0.46 -10.49
CA HIS A 126 10.38 -0.46 -10.78
C HIS A 126 11.14 -1.31 -9.76
N GLN A 127 12.42 -1.58 -10.01
CA GLN A 127 13.31 -2.24 -9.07
C GLN A 127 13.60 -1.35 -7.85
N PRO A 128 13.84 -1.95 -6.66
CA PRO A 128 14.23 -1.16 -5.50
C PRO A 128 15.57 -0.47 -5.76
N ALA A 129 15.71 0.74 -5.24
CA ALA A 129 16.93 1.54 -5.34
C ALA A 129 17.47 1.83 -3.93
N SER A 130 18.79 1.94 -3.84
CA SER A 130 19.50 2.44 -2.66
C SER A 130 20.43 3.57 -3.07
N SER A 131 20.52 4.60 -2.23
CA SER A 131 21.55 5.63 -2.34
C SER A 131 22.77 5.20 -1.52
N PHE A 132 23.79 4.68 -2.19
CA PHE A 132 25.06 4.34 -1.53
C PHE A 132 25.87 5.62 -1.27
N TYR A 133 26.29 5.84 -0.02
CA TYR A 133 27.23 6.92 0.35
C TYR A 133 28.54 6.28 0.80
N GLU A 134 29.67 6.78 0.27
CA GLU A 134 31.07 6.58 0.73
C GLU A 134 31.30 5.41 1.71
N ALA A 135 31.02 4.18 1.28
CA ALA A 135 31.20 2.97 2.09
C ALA A 135 32.52 2.28 1.76
N GLN A 136 33.08 1.55 2.71
CA GLN A 136 34.21 0.68 2.43
C GLN A 136 33.79 -0.45 1.48
N THR A 137 34.70 -0.94 0.64
CA THR A 137 34.39 -1.95 -0.41
C THR A 137 33.66 -3.18 0.14
N GLY A 138 34.00 -3.64 1.35
CA GLY A 138 33.33 -4.78 1.97
C GLY A 138 31.88 -4.50 2.36
N GLU A 139 31.59 -3.33 2.93
CA GLU A 139 30.23 -2.92 3.29
C GLU A 139 29.37 -2.72 2.05
N PHE A 140 29.94 -2.14 1.00
CA PHE A 140 29.27 -1.97 -0.29
C PHE A 140 28.80 -3.31 -0.89
N ILE A 141 29.64 -4.35 -0.84
CA ILE A 141 29.27 -5.68 -1.35
C ILE A 141 28.10 -6.27 -0.54
N LEU A 142 28.15 -6.17 0.79
CA LEU A 142 27.09 -6.68 1.67
C LEU A 142 25.75 -5.96 1.42
N GLU A 143 25.76 -4.63 1.28
CA GLU A 143 24.55 -3.86 0.99
C GLU A 143 23.98 -4.18 -0.40
N ALA A 144 24.86 -4.36 -1.40
CA ALA A 144 24.43 -4.76 -2.74
C ALA A 144 23.77 -6.15 -2.75
N GLU A 145 24.33 -7.11 -2.01
CA GLU A 145 23.72 -8.44 -1.84
C GLU A 145 22.35 -8.36 -1.19
N GLU A 146 22.16 -7.50 -0.18
CA GLU A 146 20.88 -7.33 0.48
C GLU A 146 19.84 -6.65 -0.44
N LEU A 147 20.26 -5.64 -1.22
CA LEU A 147 19.41 -5.01 -2.22
C LEU A 147 18.96 -6.02 -3.30
N LEU A 148 19.84 -6.93 -3.73
CA LEU A 148 19.50 -7.99 -4.67
C LEU A 148 18.46 -8.96 -4.09
N LYS A 149 18.57 -9.34 -2.82
CA LYS A 149 17.55 -10.17 -2.13
C LYS A 149 16.21 -9.46 -2.03
N LEU A 150 16.20 -8.16 -1.73
CA LEU A 150 14.98 -7.35 -1.71
C LEU A 150 14.35 -7.31 -3.10
N ARG A 151 15.14 -7.07 -4.15
CA ARG A 151 14.67 -7.10 -5.54
C ARG A 151 14.03 -8.44 -5.88
N GLU A 152 14.67 -9.56 -5.54
CA GLU A 152 14.14 -10.90 -5.78
C GLU A 152 12.83 -11.13 -5.01
N THR A 153 12.78 -10.76 -3.73
CA THR A 153 11.60 -10.93 -2.87
C THR A 153 10.40 -10.16 -3.43
N ILE A 154 10.60 -8.89 -3.79
CA ILE A 154 9.56 -8.03 -4.38
C ILE A 154 9.08 -8.61 -5.71
N THR A 155 10.02 -9.02 -6.59
CA THR A 155 9.69 -9.61 -7.90
C THR A 155 8.83 -10.87 -7.73
N ARG A 156 9.19 -11.76 -6.80
CA ARG A 156 8.44 -13.00 -6.54
C ARG A 156 7.01 -12.72 -6.06
N VAL A 157 6.81 -11.69 -5.24
CA VAL A 157 5.47 -11.28 -4.82
C VAL A 157 4.66 -10.76 -6.00
N TYR A 158 5.21 -9.90 -6.86
CA TYR A 158 4.50 -9.50 -8.08
C TYR A 158 4.13 -10.70 -8.95
N VAL A 159 5.05 -11.63 -9.18
CA VAL A 159 4.77 -12.88 -9.93
C VAL A 159 3.59 -13.64 -9.30
N GLN A 160 3.63 -13.85 -7.98
CA GLN A 160 2.57 -14.55 -7.26
C GLN A 160 1.22 -13.85 -7.35
N ARG A 161 1.19 -12.51 -7.24
CA ARG A 161 -0.05 -11.73 -7.15
C ARG A 161 -0.63 -11.31 -8.50
N THR A 162 0.19 -11.23 -9.54
CA THR A 162 -0.23 -10.89 -10.91
C THR A 162 -0.47 -12.13 -11.78
N GLY A 163 0.14 -13.27 -11.43
CA GLY A 163 0.13 -14.48 -12.26
C GLY A 163 0.99 -14.39 -13.52
N LYS A 164 1.76 -13.31 -13.69
CA LYS A 164 2.68 -13.14 -14.82
C LYS A 164 3.94 -13.97 -14.61
N PRO A 165 4.57 -14.48 -15.69
CA PRO A 165 5.83 -15.18 -15.57
C PRO A 165 6.95 -14.23 -15.11
N ILE A 166 7.93 -14.75 -14.38
CA ILE A 166 9.00 -13.95 -13.77
C ILE A 166 9.73 -13.03 -14.75
N TRP A 167 9.99 -13.51 -15.97
CA TRP A 167 10.70 -12.72 -16.98
C TRP A 167 9.93 -11.47 -17.44
N VAL A 168 8.59 -11.50 -17.44
CA VAL A 168 7.77 -10.31 -17.74
C VAL A 168 7.90 -9.29 -16.61
N VAL A 169 7.70 -9.75 -15.37
CA VAL A 169 7.77 -8.88 -14.19
C VAL A 169 9.17 -8.27 -14.03
N SER A 170 10.23 -9.07 -14.23
CA SER A 170 11.61 -8.59 -14.13
C SER A 170 11.95 -7.54 -15.18
N GLU A 171 11.50 -7.71 -16.43
CA GLU A 171 11.71 -6.73 -17.50
C GLU A 171 10.94 -5.43 -17.22
N ASP A 172 9.67 -5.54 -16.82
CA ASP A 172 8.83 -4.38 -16.52
C ASP A 172 9.31 -3.61 -15.28
N MET A 173 10.06 -4.24 -14.38
CA MET A 173 10.66 -3.58 -13.21
C MET A 173 12.05 -2.98 -13.49
N GLU A 174 12.70 -3.29 -14.61
CA GLU A 174 14.07 -2.84 -14.86
C GLU A 174 14.16 -1.30 -14.99
N ARG A 175 13.07 -0.67 -15.43
CA ARG A 175 12.91 0.78 -15.54
C ARG A 175 11.60 1.23 -14.92
N ASP A 176 11.44 2.53 -14.75
CA ASP A 176 10.16 3.10 -14.34
C ASP A 176 9.11 2.86 -15.42
N VAL A 177 8.15 1.97 -15.15
CA VAL A 177 7.03 1.67 -16.04
C VAL A 177 5.74 2.21 -15.44
N PHE A 178 5.19 3.24 -16.08
CA PHE A 178 3.89 3.80 -15.73
C PHE A 178 2.78 3.11 -16.52
N MET A 179 1.76 2.66 -15.80
CA MET A 179 0.55 2.03 -16.32
C MET A 179 -0.66 2.91 -16.00
N SER A 180 -1.56 3.06 -16.97
CA SER A 180 -2.95 3.45 -16.74
C SER A 180 -3.69 2.40 -15.91
N ALA A 181 -4.86 2.75 -15.37
CA ALA A 181 -5.70 1.81 -14.62
C ALA A 181 -6.04 0.53 -15.42
N THR A 182 -6.31 0.67 -16.72
CA THR A 182 -6.60 -0.47 -17.61
C THR A 182 -5.37 -1.32 -17.91
N GLU A 183 -4.19 -0.70 -18.06
CA GLU A 183 -2.92 -1.43 -18.23
C GLU A 183 -2.55 -2.17 -16.94
N ALA A 184 -2.73 -1.54 -15.78
CA ALA A 184 -2.51 -2.18 -14.48
C ALA A 184 -3.46 -3.37 -14.26
N GLN A 185 -4.70 -3.27 -14.74
CA GLN A 185 -5.66 -4.38 -14.74
C GLN A 185 -5.18 -5.53 -15.66
N ALA A 186 -4.77 -5.22 -16.89
CA ALA A 186 -4.25 -6.21 -17.83
C ALA A 186 -2.91 -6.84 -17.37
N HIS A 187 -2.14 -6.10 -16.59
CA HIS A 187 -0.92 -6.58 -15.93
C HIS A 187 -1.24 -7.53 -14.76
N GLY A 188 -2.42 -7.39 -14.15
CA GLY A 188 -2.85 -8.18 -13.00
C GLY A 188 -2.51 -7.54 -11.65
N ILE A 189 -2.10 -6.26 -11.65
CA ILE A 189 -1.81 -5.49 -10.43
C ILE A 189 -3.11 -5.12 -9.70
N VAL A 190 -4.14 -4.78 -10.47
CA VAL A 190 -5.51 -4.56 -9.96
C VAL A 190 -6.48 -5.50 -10.66
N ASP A 191 -7.61 -5.78 -10.01
CA ASP A 191 -8.65 -6.65 -10.53
C ASP A 191 -9.73 -5.85 -11.29
N LEU A 192 -10.05 -4.65 -10.81
CA LEU A 192 -11.14 -3.83 -11.31
C LEU A 192 -10.71 -2.38 -11.54
N VAL A 193 -11.18 -1.80 -12.63
CA VAL A 193 -11.21 -0.34 -12.80
C VAL A 193 -12.58 0.14 -12.36
N ALA A 194 -12.63 1.03 -11.36
CA ALA A 194 -13.89 1.59 -10.87
C ALA A 194 -14.64 2.26 -12.03
N VAL A 195 -15.88 1.85 -12.27
CA VAL A 195 -16.69 2.35 -13.40
C VAL A 195 -16.99 3.83 -13.19
N GLN A 196 -16.95 4.60 -14.27
CA GLN A 196 -17.51 5.96 -14.33
C GLN A 196 -19.03 5.91 -14.36
#